data_AF-A0A2R4TAX6-F1
#
_entry.id   AF-A0A2R4TAX6-F1
#
_cell.length_a   1.000
_cell.length_b   1.000
_cell.length_c   1.000
_cell.angle_alpha   90.00
_cell.angle_beta   90.00
_cell.angle_gamma   90.00
#
_symmetry.space_group_name_H-M   'P 1'
#
loop_
_entity.id
_entity.type
_entity.pdbx_description
1 polymer ?
#
loop_
_entity_poly.entity_id
_entity_poly.type
_entity_poly.pdbx_seq_one_letter_code
_entity_poly.pdbx_strand_id
1 'polypeptide(L)'
;MERFKRASVMGIATAAVLAGSVGVAMAVVDPSPPTPPASEPVTARPALTARATVGSIGAWQQFRVYGTAEHLAPGTKVTLQQKQGKQWVSLPASMHTTHRSTYRMRVYLGLKGQNKLRMVGGGTTSEHVTVVVH
;
A
#
# COMPACT_ATOMS: atom_id res chain seq x y z
N MET A 1 -18.50 -13.54 -13.80
CA MET A 1 -18.78 -12.33 -14.62
C MET A 1 -17.82 -11.24 -14.18
N GLU A 2 -16.56 -11.34 -14.61
CA GLU A 2 -15.52 -10.35 -14.34
C GLU A 2 -15.64 -9.23 -15.37
N ARG A 3 -15.83 -8.01 -14.89
CA ARG A 3 -16.02 -6.80 -15.69
C ARG A 3 -14.80 -5.90 -15.52
N PHE A 4 -13.70 -6.22 -16.20
CA PHE A 4 -12.54 -5.34 -16.30
C PHE A 4 -12.68 -4.43 -17.51
N LYS A 5 -12.99 -3.16 -17.23
CA LYS A 5 -13.00 -2.08 -18.21
C LYS A 5 -11.64 -1.37 -18.20
N ARG A 6 -10.98 -1.40 -19.37
CA ARG A 6 -10.33 -0.29 -20.12
C ARG A 6 -9.23 0.54 -19.43
N ALA A 7 -8.08 0.68 -20.13
CA ALA A 7 -7.63 1.92 -20.81
C ALA A 7 -6.16 1.76 -21.25
N SER A 8 -5.90 1.62 -22.56
CA SER A 8 -5.33 2.65 -23.47
C SER A 8 -3.83 2.91 -23.31
N VAL A 9 -3.05 2.34 -24.23
CA VAL A 9 -1.70 2.78 -24.60
C VAL A 9 -1.82 3.50 -25.93
N MET A 10 -1.55 4.80 -25.97
CA MET A 10 -1.56 5.61 -27.18
C MET A 10 -0.10 5.85 -27.59
N GLY A 11 0.29 5.24 -28.71
CA GLY A 11 1.61 5.39 -29.32
C GLY A 11 1.74 6.76 -30.00
N ILE A 12 2.92 7.37 -29.84
CA ILE A 12 3.28 8.65 -30.45
C ILE A 12 3.90 8.33 -31.81
N ALA A 13 3.35 8.90 -32.89
CA ALA A 13 3.95 8.88 -34.21
C ALA A 13 4.09 10.31 -34.74
N THR A 14 5.32 10.63 -35.11
CA THR A 14 5.85 11.88 -35.67
C THR A 14 5.31 12.20 -37.07
N ALA A 15 5.13 13.49 -37.36
CA ALA A 15 5.11 14.02 -38.73
C ALA A 15 5.75 15.41 -38.76
N ALA A 16 6.81 15.55 -39.57
CA ALA A 16 7.51 16.79 -39.87
C ALA A 16 6.99 17.38 -41.19
N VAL A 17 6.84 18.70 -41.30
CA VAL A 17 6.84 19.41 -42.58
C VAL A 17 7.38 20.84 -42.42
N LEU A 18 8.21 21.23 -43.38
CA LEU A 18 8.99 22.48 -43.51
C LEU A 18 8.15 23.63 -44.11
N ALA A 19 8.36 24.87 -43.66
CA ALA A 19 8.14 26.10 -44.45
C ALA A 19 8.84 27.30 -43.78
N GLY A 20 9.68 28.02 -44.52
CA GLY A 20 10.61 29.02 -43.99
C GLY A 20 10.14 30.48 -43.96
N SER A 21 11.02 31.37 -43.52
CA SER A 21 11.27 32.74 -44.01
C SER A 21 12.17 33.53 -43.04
N VAL A 22 12.97 34.44 -43.61
CA VAL A 22 13.99 35.31 -42.99
C VAL A 22 13.40 36.26 -41.93
N GLY A 23 14.12 36.51 -40.83
CA GLY A 23 13.79 37.60 -39.89
C GLY A 23 14.66 37.66 -38.61
N VAL A 24 15.63 38.59 -38.61
CA VAL A 24 16.24 39.38 -37.52
C VAL A 24 16.25 38.89 -36.06
N ALA A 25 17.46 38.93 -35.49
CA ALA A 25 17.90 39.04 -34.10
C ALA A 25 16.87 39.34 -32.98
N MET A 26 17.00 38.62 -31.85
CA MET A 26 17.25 39.18 -30.50
C MET A 26 17.83 38.09 -29.58
N ALA A 27 18.91 38.40 -28.86
CA ALA A 27 19.42 37.58 -27.78
C ALA A 27 18.51 37.76 -26.55
N VAL A 28 17.72 36.73 -26.20
CA VAL A 28 16.99 36.68 -24.93
C VAL A 28 17.85 35.93 -23.94
N VAL A 29 18.31 36.64 -22.90
CA VAL A 29 18.88 36.03 -21.70
C VAL A 29 17.74 35.31 -21.00
N ASP A 30 17.76 33.98 -21.02
CA ASP A 30 16.86 33.13 -20.28
C ASP A 30 17.34 33.09 -18.80
N PRO A 31 16.58 33.61 -17.82
CA PRO A 31 16.88 33.39 -16.42
C PRO A 31 16.39 31.99 -16.06
N SER A 32 17.25 30.98 -16.25
CA SER A 32 16.97 29.61 -15.82
C SER A 32 16.66 29.62 -14.30
N PRO A 33 15.46 29.24 -13.84
CA PRO A 33 15.18 29.13 -12.42
C PRO A 33 16.00 27.97 -11.83
N PRO A 34 16.54 28.10 -10.61
CA PRO A 34 17.29 27.03 -9.97
C PRO A 34 16.38 25.84 -9.69
N THR A 35 16.70 24.70 -10.29
CA THR A 35 16.09 23.40 -9.99
C THR A 35 16.31 23.07 -8.51
N PRO A 36 15.27 22.85 -7.70
CA PRO A 36 15.45 22.43 -6.31
C PRO A 36 16.13 21.05 -6.26
N PRO A 37 17.01 20.80 -5.28
CA PRO A 37 17.70 19.53 -5.15
C PRO A 37 16.69 18.41 -4.93
N ALA A 38 16.85 17.33 -5.70
CA ALA A 38 16.08 16.10 -5.55
C ALA A 38 16.27 15.58 -4.11
N SER A 39 15.20 15.64 -3.32
CA SER A 39 15.19 15.06 -1.98
C SER A 39 15.35 13.55 -2.11
N GLU A 40 16.38 13.01 -1.45
CA GLU A 40 16.60 11.57 -1.38
C GLU A 40 15.37 10.87 -0.77
N PRO A 41 14.98 9.68 -1.26
CA PRO A 41 13.85 8.96 -0.72
C PRO A 41 14.18 8.48 0.70
N VAL A 42 13.71 9.24 1.69
CA VAL A 42 13.64 8.77 3.07
C VAL A 42 12.88 7.44 3.03
N THR A 43 13.52 6.34 3.45
CA THR A 43 12.85 5.04 3.53
C THR A 43 11.64 5.20 4.43
N ALA A 44 10.46 5.31 3.82
CA ALA A 44 9.23 5.58 4.53
C ALA A 44 8.99 4.41 5.49
N ARG A 45 9.03 4.70 6.80
CA ARG A 45 8.67 3.72 7.83
C ARG A 45 7.29 3.16 7.48
N PRO A 46 7.09 1.82 7.53
CA PRO A 46 5.80 1.25 7.17
C PRO A 46 4.72 1.86 8.06
N ALA A 47 3.76 2.52 7.43
CA ALA A 47 2.67 3.20 8.11
C ALA A 47 1.78 2.24 8.91
N LEU A 48 1.85 0.93 8.66
CA LEU A 48 1.18 -0.09 9.48
C LEU A 48 2.20 -1.08 10.07
N THR A 49 2.04 -1.38 11.36
CA THR A 49 2.75 -2.48 12.03
C THR A 49 1.78 -3.58 12.39
N ALA A 50 2.15 -4.86 12.34
CA ALA A 50 1.28 -5.96 12.75
C ALA A 50 2.00 -6.92 13.70
N ARG A 51 1.35 -7.26 14.81
CA ARG A 51 1.82 -8.23 15.81
C ARG A 51 0.66 -9.15 16.22
N ALA A 52 0.98 -10.41 16.49
CA ALA A 52 0.05 -11.37 17.07
C ALA A 52 0.34 -11.55 18.56
N THR A 53 -0.69 -11.84 19.37
CA THR A 53 -0.50 -12.18 20.79
C THR A 53 0.10 -13.56 21.02
N VAL A 54 0.09 -14.41 20.00
CA VAL A 54 0.56 -15.80 20.06
C VAL A 54 1.32 -16.13 18.78
N GLY A 55 2.29 -17.04 18.89
CA GLY A 55 2.97 -17.66 17.74
C GLY A 55 2.28 -18.92 17.23
N SER A 56 1.51 -19.59 18.09
CA SER A 56 0.74 -20.79 17.74
C SER A 56 -0.60 -20.84 18.47
N ILE A 57 -1.58 -21.50 17.87
CA ILE A 57 -2.95 -21.62 18.40
C ILE A 57 -3.67 -22.83 17.79
N GLY A 58 -4.70 -23.36 18.46
CA GLY A 58 -5.57 -24.38 17.87
C GLY A 58 -6.55 -23.77 16.86
N ALA A 59 -6.97 -24.58 15.89
CA ALA A 59 -7.99 -24.16 14.92
C ALA A 59 -9.25 -23.60 15.61
N TRP A 60 -9.80 -22.51 15.07
CA TRP A 60 -10.98 -21.81 15.57
C TRP A 60 -10.88 -21.25 16.98
N GLN A 61 -9.69 -21.23 17.57
CA GLN A 61 -9.48 -20.49 18.81
C GLN A 61 -9.21 -19.02 18.52
N GLN A 62 -9.60 -18.19 19.48
CA GLN A 62 -9.44 -16.75 19.38
C GLN A 62 -8.03 -16.31 19.77
N PHE A 63 -7.42 -15.46 18.96
CA PHE A 63 -6.26 -14.66 19.35
C PHE A 63 -6.46 -13.20 18.95
N ARG A 64 -5.46 -12.36 19.23
CA ARG A 64 -5.51 -10.95 18.86
C ARG A 64 -4.36 -10.59 17.91
N VAL A 65 -4.70 -9.81 16.90
CA VAL A 65 -3.73 -9.08 16.06
C VAL A 65 -3.85 -7.60 16.41
N TYR A 66 -2.71 -6.95 16.63
CA TYR A 66 -2.65 -5.56 17.04
C TYR A 66 -1.48 -4.83 16.39
N GLY A 67 -1.56 -3.51 16.40
CA GLY A 67 -0.52 -2.66 15.84
C GLY A 67 -0.85 -1.19 15.86
N THR A 68 0.03 -0.43 15.20
CA THR A 68 -0.05 1.01 15.01
C THR A 68 -0.25 1.33 13.53
N ALA A 69 -0.91 2.44 13.27
CA ALA A 69 -1.20 3.02 11.97
C ALA A 69 -0.58 4.42 11.91
N GLU A 70 0.75 4.49 11.85
CA GLU A 70 1.51 5.75 11.79
C GLU A 70 1.17 6.51 10.50
N HIS A 71 1.06 7.83 10.60
CA HIS A 71 0.73 8.72 9.47
C HIS A 71 -0.63 8.44 8.79
N LEU A 72 -1.48 7.59 9.39
CA LEU A 72 -2.87 7.39 8.96
C LEU A 72 -3.83 8.15 9.87
N ALA A 73 -4.87 8.70 9.25
CA ALA A 73 -5.94 9.39 9.98
C ALA A 73 -6.61 8.44 10.98
N PRO A 74 -6.94 8.90 12.20
CA PRO A 74 -7.77 8.14 13.12
C PRO A 74 -9.10 7.73 12.47
N GLY A 75 -9.62 6.57 12.84
CA GLY A 75 -10.83 6.03 12.22
C GLY A 75 -10.61 5.41 10.84
N THR A 76 -9.37 5.34 10.33
CA THR A 76 -9.06 4.60 9.10
C THR A 76 -9.44 3.13 9.25
N LYS A 77 -10.16 2.58 8.25
CA LYS A 77 -10.49 1.16 8.20
C LYS A 77 -9.25 0.33 7.89
N VAL A 78 -8.96 -0.64 8.76
CA VAL A 78 -7.91 -1.63 8.58
C VAL A 78 -8.52 -3.02 8.48
N THR A 79 -7.97 -3.85 7.58
CA THR A 79 -8.44 -5.20 7.28
C THR A 79 -7.29 -6.18 7.40
N LEU A 80 -7.57 -7.36 7.96
CA LEU A 80 -6.61 -8.45 8.02
C LEU A 80 -6.60 -9.21 6.70
N GLN A 81 -5.42 -9.50 6.18
CA GLN A 81 -5.23 -10.39 5.05
C GLN A 81 -4.41 -11.60 5.46
N GLN A 82 -4.71 -12.72 4.82
CA GLN A 82 -3.97 -13.96 4.96
C GLN A 82 -3.36 -14.34 3.61
N LYS A 83 -2.12 -14.80 3.62
CA LYS A 83 -1.49 -15.36 2.42
C LYS A 83 -2.08 -16.75 2.16
N GLN A 84 -2.74 -16.91 1.01
CA GLN A 84 -3.26 -18.18 0.51
C GLN A 84 -2.57 -18.50 -0.82
N GLY A 85 -1.69 -19.50 -0.80
CA GLY A 85 -0.80 -19.79 -1.93
C GLY A 85 0.08 -18.58 -2.29
N LYS A 86 -0.09 -18.05 -3.50
CA LYS A 86 0.65 -16.89 -4.02
C LYS A 86 -0.03 -15.54 -3.76
N GLN A 87 -1.28 -15.55 -3.31
CA GLN A 87 -2.11 -14.35 -3.20
C GLN A 87 -2.39 -13.98 -1.75
N TRP A 88 -2.68 -12.71 -1.52
CA TRP A 88 -3.17 -12.22 -0.24
C TRP A 88 -4.69 -12.09 -0.31
N VAL A 89 -5.38 -12.80 0.56
CA VAL A 89 -6.85 -12.84 0.63
C VAL A 89 -7.30 -12.07 1.86
N SER A 90 -8.23 -11.14 1.67
CA SER A 90 -8.84 -10.41 2.78
C SER A 90 -9.73 -11.34 3.60
N LEU A 91 -9.46 -11.39 4.90
CA LEU A 91 -10.32 -12.07 5.85
C LEU A 91 -11.50 -11.16 6.22
N PRO A 92 -12.64 -11.71 6.66
CA PRO A 92 -13.77 -10.93 7.17
C PRO A 92 -13.50 -10.33 8.56
N ALA A 93 -12.25 -9.94 8.83
CA ALA A 93 -11.81 -9.28 10.06
C ALA A 93 -11.32 -7.87 9.71
N SER A 94 -12.11 -6.86 10.09
CA SER A 94 -11.75 -5.46 9.90
C SER A 94 -12.19 -4.62 11.10
N MET A 95 -11.54 -3.48 11.30
CA MET A 95 -11.96 -2.47 12.27
C MET A 95 -11.47 -1.09 11.86
N HIS A 96 -12.02 -0.05 12.49
CA HIS A 96 -11.47 1.29 12.38
C HIS A 96 -10.39 1.49 13.45
N THR A 97 -9.33 2.22 13.10
CA THR A 97 -8.30 2.62 14.05
C THR A 97 -8.87 3.53 15.13
N THR A 98 -8.32 3.47 16.33
CA THR A 98 -8.70 4.34 17.44
C THR A 98 -8.26 5.79 17.19
N HIS A 99 -8.66 6.72 18.07
CA HIS A 99 -8.17 8.11 18.06
C HIS A 99 -6.63 8.20 18.11
N ARG A 100 -5.96 7.19 18.68
CA ARG A 100 -4.49 7.12 18.75
C ARG A 100 -3.87 6.40 17.54
N SER A 101 -4.64 6.19 16.48
CA SER A 101 -4.24 5.43 15.29
C SER A 101 -3.66 4.04 15.64
N THR A 102 -4.29 3.35 16.59
CA THR A 102 -3.94 1.96 16.95
C THR A 102 -5.12 1.03 16.68
N TYR A 103 -4.85 -0.26 16.62
CA TYR A 103 -5.87 -1.27 16.43
C TYR A 103 -5.54 -2.56 17.17
N ARG A 104 -6.58 -3.31 17.55
CA ARG A 104 -6.48 -4.59 18.26
C ARG A 104 -7.72 -5.42 17.97
N MET A 105 -7.64 -6.30 16.97
CA MET A 105 -8.77 -7.12 16.51
C MET A 105 -8.72 -8.54 17.07
N ARG A 106 -9.89 -9.13 17.27
CA ARG A 106 -10.07 -10.55 17.58
C ARG A 106 -10.10 -11.32 16.26
N VAL A 107 -9.35 -12.41 16.18
CA VAL A 107 -9.19 -13.19 14.96
C VAL A 107 -9.37 -14.67 15.30
N TYR A 108 -9.99 -15.39 14.38
CA TYR A 108 -10.14 -16.84 14.39
C TYR A 108 -9.53 -17.38 13.09
N LEU A 109 -8.70 -18.42 13.19
CA LEU A 109 -8.13 -19.08 12.02
C LEU A 109 -8.49 -20.56 12.06
N GLY A 110 -9.12 -21.04 10.99
CA GLY A 110 -9.46 -22.47 10.82
C GLY A 110 -8.47 -23.25 9.95
N LEU A 111 -7.69 -22.54 9.11
CA LEU A 111 -6.73 -23.17 8.21
C LEU A 111 -5.48 -23.60 8.99
N LYS A 112 -5.25 -24.91 9.08
CA LYS A 112 -4.11 -25.49 9.79
C LYS A 112 -2.78 -25.20 9.08
N GLY A 113 -1.69 -25.22 9.85
CA GLY A 113 -0.33 -24.99 9.38
C GLY A 113 0.14 -23.54 9.57
N GLN A 114 1.11 -23.12 8.75
CA GLN A 114 1.69 -21.78 8.83
C GLN A 114 0.80 -20.75 8.15
N ASN A 115 0.25 -19.83 8.93
CA ASN A 115 -0.60 -18.75 8.46
C ASN A 115 0.18 -17.44 8.48
N LYS A 116 0.52 -16.92 7.29
CA LYS A 116 1.11 -15.59 7.15
C LYS A 116 0.00 -14.55 7.07
N LEU A 117 0.01 -13.59 7.99
CA LEU A 117 -1.00 -12.55 8.13
C LEU A 117 -0.36 -11.18 7.91
N ARG A 118 -1.11 -10.25 7.34
CA ARG A 118 -0.72 -8.84 7.26
C ARG A 118 -1.93 -7.94 7.42
N MET A 119 -1.68 -6.68 7.72
CA MET A 119 -2.68 -5.65 7.88
C MET A 119 -2.64 -4.71 6.68
N VAL A 120 -3.81 -4.30 6.19
CA VAL A 120 -3.95 -3.35 5.10
C VAL A 120 -4.97 -2.27 5.45
N GLY A 121 -4.72 -1.03 5.05
CA GLY A 121 -5.62 0.09 5.31
C GLY A 121 -4.95 1.42 4.95
N GLY A 122 -5.75 2.44 4.58
CA GLY A 122 -5.20 3.76 4.23
C GLY A 122 -4.16 3.74 3.10
N GLY A 123 -4.26 2.79 2.17
CA GLY A 123 -3.33 2.66 1.04
C GLY A 123 -1.97 2.03 1.37
N THR A 124 -1.75 1.59 2.61
CA THR A 124 -0.49 0.95 3.04
C THR A 124 -0.70 -0.48 3.52
N THR A 125 0.42 -1.20 3.68
CA THR A 125 0.44 -2.59 4.14
C THR A 125 1.50 -2.77 5.22
N SER A 126 1.21 -3.59 6.22
CA SER A 126 2.19 -3.96 7.23
C SER A 126 3.16 -5.04 6.75
N GLU A 127 4.27 -5.17 7.47
CA GLU A 127 5.04 -6.41 7.50
C GLU A 127 4.15 -7.60 7.92
N HIS A 128 4.55 -8.80 7.49
CA HIS A 128 3.78 -10.00 7.78
C HIS A 128 4.17 -10.63 9.12
N VAL A 129 3.19 -11.18 9.81
CA VAL A 129 3.37 -12.01 11.01
C VAL A 129 2.97 -13.45 10.69
N THR A 130 3.68 -14.42 11.25
CA THR A 130 3.35 -15.84 11.07
C THR A 130 2.72 -16.38 12.35
N VAL A 131 1.59 -17.07 12.20
CA VAL A 131 0.91 -17.81 13.28
C VAL A 131 0.75 -19.26 12.84
N VAL A 132 1.14 -20.21 13.70
CA VAL A 132 0.97 -21.64 13.43
C VAL A 132 -0.37 -22.10 14.00
N VAL A 133 -1.16 -22.79 13.18
CA VAL A 133 -2.45 -23.36 13.60
C VAL A 133 -2.36 -24.88 13.65
N HIS A 134 -2.65 -25.46 14.82
CA HIS A 134 -2.60 -26.91 15.07
C HIS A 134 -3.99 -27.58 14.95
#